data_AF-A0A6V8CDR0-F1
#
_entry.id   AF-A0A6V8CDR0-F1
#
_cell.length_a   1.000
_cell.length_b   1.000
_cell.length_c   1.000
_cell.angle_alpha   90.00
_cell.angle_beta   90.00
_cell.angle_gamma   90.00
#
_symmetry.space_group_name_H-M   'P 1'
#
loop_
_entity.id
_entity.type
_entity.pdbx_description
1 polymer ?
#
loop_
_entity_poly.entity_id
_entity_poly.type
_entity_poly.pdbx_seq_one_letter_code
_entity_poly.pdbx_strand_id
1 'polypeptide(L)' 'LLRGDEGDRWQGMCEAVIDLGGKVVQCSIDHDAGAQLDGLGGAIALTRYRID' A
#
# COMPACT_ATOMS: atom_id res chain seq x y z
N LEU A 1 -9.20 -8.88 -1.45
CA LEU A 1 -8.97 -8.10 -2.68
C LEU A 1 -8.49 -6.72 -2.26
N LEU A 2 -7.43 -6.18 -2.87
CA LEU A 2 -7.01 -4.79 -2.68
C LEU A 2 -8.19 -3.90 -3.10
N ARG A 3 -8.75 -3.16 -2.14
CA ARG A 3 -9.84 -2.15 -2.25
C ARG A 3 -10.62 -2.11 -3.59
N GLY A 4 -11.65 -2.96 -3.73
CA GLY A 4 -12.77 -2.78 -4.68
C GLY A 4 -12.40 -2.38 -6.12
N ASP A 5 -13.10 -1.36 -6.66
CA ASP A 5 -13.00 -0.87 -8.04
C ASP A 5 -11.63 -0.24 -8.40
N GLU A 6 -10.77 0.00 -7.41
CA GLU A 6 -9.39 0.46 -7.63
C GLU A 6 -8.37 -0.68 -7.58
N GLY A 7 -8.82 -1.93 -7.47
CA GLY A 7 -7.98 -3.11 -7.28
C GLY A 7 -6.87 -3.22 -8.33
N ASP A 8 -7.19 -3.00 -9.61
CA ASP A 8 -6.21 -3.06 -10.71
C ASP A 8 -5.13 -1.99 -10.59
N ARG A 9 -5.50 -0.77 -10.16
CA ARG A 9 -4.55 0.33 -9.93
C ARG A 9 -3.62 0.03 -8.76
N TRP A 10 -4.16 -0.44 -7.65
CA TRP A 10 -3.37 -0.81 -6.48
C TRP A 10 -2.45 -2.01 -6.77
N GLN A 11 -2.96 -2.98 -7.52
CA GLN A 11 -2.17 -4.12 -7.96
C GLN A 11 -0.98 -3.67 -8.83
N GLY A 12 -1.20 -2.81 -9.83
CA GLY A 12 -0.11 -2.28 -10.66
C GLY A 12 0.94 -1.49 -9.86
N MET A 13 0.52 -0.75 -8.83
CA MET A 13 1.46 -0.10 -7.90
C MET A 13 2.27 -1.11 -7.08
N CYS A 14 1.63 -2.16 -6.56
CA CYS A 14 2.31 -3.22 -5.82
C CYS A 14 3.34 -3.97 -6.67
N GLU A 15 2.97 -4.32 -7.91
CA GLU A 15 3.86 -4.96 -8.87
C GLU A 15 5.09 -4.09 -9.15
N ALA A 16 4.89 -2.80 -9.46
CA ALA A 16 5.99 -1.86 -9.68
C ALA A 16 6.94 -1.74 -8.47
N VAL A 17 6.41 -1.72 -7.24
CA VAL A 17 7.23 -1.68 -6.02
C VAL A 17 8.06 -2.95 -5.87
N ILE A 18 7.47 -4.11 -6.12
CA ILE A 18 8.16 -5.41 -6.03
C ILE A 18 9.26 -5.51 -7.09
N ASP A 19 8.97 -5.10 -8.32
CA ASP A 19 9.92 -5.13 -9.45
C ASP A 19 11.14 -4.23 -9.21
N LEU A 20 10.97 -3.12 -8.47
CA LEU A 20 12.06 -2.23 -8.03
C LEU A 20 12.80 -2.74 -6.77
N GLY A 21 12.51 -3.98 -6.36
CA GLY A 21 13.07 -4.65 -5.17
C GLY A 21 12.52 -4.13 -3.84
N GLY A 22 11.39 -3.44 -3.87
CA GLY A 22 10.66 -3.02 -2.68
C GLY A 22 9.88 -4.17 -2.06
N LYS A 23 9.33 -3.93 -0.86
CA LYS A 23 8.48 -4.89 -0.16
C LYS A 23 7.11 -4.27 0.05
N VAL A 24 6.07 -5.02 -0.31
CA VAL A 24 4.68 -4.68 -0.01
C VAL A 24 4.21 -5.53 1.17
N VAL A 25 3.59 -4.90 2.16
CA VAL A 25 2.95 -5.58 3.29
C VAL A 25 1.50 -5.15 3.34
N GLN A 26 0.58 -6.08 3.05
CA GLN A 26 -0.85 -5.82 3.13
C GLN A 26 -1.32 -6.00 4.57
N CYS A 27 -2.02 -5.00 5.11
CA CYS A 27 -2.71 -5.11 6.39
C CYS A 27 -4.18 -5.44 6.17
N SER A 28 -4.78 -6.24 7.06
CA SER A 28 -6.22 -6.40 7.08
C SER A 28 -6.88 -5.10 7.55
N ILE A 29 -7.99 -4.74 6.92
CA ILE A 29 -8.87 -3.65 7.38
C ILE A 29 -9.65 -4.05 8.64
N ASP A 30 -9.70 -5.34 8.97
CA ASP A 30 -10.51 -5.90 10.06
C ASP A 30 -9.83 -5.81 11.43
N HIS A 31 -8.61 -5.29 11.49
CA HIS A 31 -7.83 -5.15 12.73
C HIS A 31 -7.43 -3.67 12.92
N ASP A 32 -7.41 -3.18 14.16
CA ASP A 32 -7.28 -1.75 14.49
C ASP A 32 -6.12 -1.01 13.78
N ALA A 33 -5.03 -1.70 13.46
CA ALA A 33 -3.90 -1.14 12.69
C ALA A 33 -4.27 -0.78 11.23
N GLY A 34 -5.20 -1.51 10.61
CA GLY A 34 -5.74 -1.21 9.29
C GLY A 34 -6.62 0.03 9.26
N ALA A 35 -7.33 0.32 10.36
CA ALA A 35 -8.15 1.53 10.50
C ALA A 35 -7.30 2.81 10.55
N GLN A 36 -6.11 2.76 11.18
CA GLN A 36 -5.18 3.89 11.17
C GLN A 36 -4.64 4.20 9.77
N LEU A 37 -4.39 3.16 8.97
CA LEU A 37 -4.00 3.31 7.57
C LEU A 37 -5.09 3.97 6.74
N ASP A 38 -6.36 3.69 7.01
CA ASP A 38 -7.48 4.34 6.32
C ASP A 38 -7.49 5.86 6.54
N GLY A 39 -7.24 6.31 7.78
CA GLY A 39 -7.06 7.72 8.13
C GLY A 39 -5.86 8.41 7.47
N LEU A 40 -4.91 7.64 6.92
CA LEU A 40 -3.73 8.13 6.19
C LEU A 40 -3.86 8.01 4.66
N GLY A 41 -5.05 7.66 4.15
CA GLY A 41 -5.30 7.48 2.71
C GLY A 41 -5.15 6.04 2.21
N GLY A 42 -5.04 5.07 3.12
CA GLY A 42 -5.12 3.64 2.83
C GLY A 42 -3.79 2.93 2.59
N ALA A 43 -2.70 3.67 2.43
CA ALA A 43 -1.35 3.12 2.30
C ALA A 43 -0.31 4.13 2.78
N ILE A 44 0.84 3.63 3.22
CA ILE A 44 2.02 4.44 3.49
C ILE A 44 3.24 3.76 2.88
N ALA A 45 4.21 4.56 2.44
CA ALA A 45 5.46 4.08 1.89
C ALA A 45 6.65 4.59 2.70
N LEU A 46 7.59 3.70 2.99
CA LEU A 46 8.92 4.06 3.49
C LEU A 46 9.87 4.09 2.31
N THR A 47 10.36 5.28 1.96
CA THR A 47 11.24 5.48 0.81
C THR A 47 12.70 5.27 1.19
N ARG A 48 13.52 4.78 0.24
CA ARG A 48 14.96 4.61 0.45
C ARG A 48 15.72 5.93 0.55
N TYR A 49 15.16 6.97 -0.07
CA TYR A 49 15.70 8.32 -0.11
C TYR A 49 14.61 9.32 0.23
N ARG A 50 15.01 10.50 0.70
CA ARG A 50 14.08 11.62 0.81
C ARG A 50 13.56 11.95 -0.58
N ILE A 51 12.25 12.07 -0.70
CA ILE A 51 11.59 12.64 -1.88
C ILE A 51 11.45 14.13 -1.58
N ASP A 52 11.99 14.96 -2.46
CA ASP A 52 11.83 16.41 -2.40
C ASP A 52 10.54 16.86 -3.11
#